data_AF-A0A6M1ZVJ7-F1
#
_entry.id   AF-A0A6M1ZVJ7-F1
#
_cell.length_a   1.000
_cell.length_b   1.000
_cell.length_c   1.000
_cell.angle_alpha   90.00
_cell.angle_beta   90.00
_cell.angle_gamma   90.00
#
_symmetry.space_group_name_H-M   'P 1'
#
loop_
_entity.id
_entity.type
_entity.pdbx_description
1 polymer ?
#
loop_
_entity_poly.entity_id
_entity_poly.type
_entity_poly.pdbx_seq_one_letter_code
_entity_poly.pdbx_strand_id
1 'polypeptide(L)'
;MINKIFLNFIIIFFITSCNVSVPKSNYYREGLKFTLKTARQIEKDNNLELVSYGINNNGFGDSPNWNGIHDFTFFYRKIELLNINEARKLLIKLVDETMRNINENGSIKEYLVEYPFKIENLDLGIVFKDKNRKTVFGKNIESCGLNNRKISYTIIPDDDSLMLTYEESYEDAVEIVKNNIETDPVFTR
;
A
#
# COMPACT_ATOMS: atom_id res chain seq x y z
N MET A 1 46.24 17.74 -50.65
CA MET A 1 45.77 18.55 -49.50
C MET A 1 44.96 17.65 -48.60
N ILE A 2 45.35 17.59 -47.33
CA ILE A 2 44.95 16.60 -46.32
C ILE A 2 43.62 16.99 -45.63
N ASN A 3 42.79 15.97 -45.35
CA ASN A 3 41.70 15.83 -44.36
C ASN A 3 40.56 16.87 -44.27
N LYS A 4 39.35 16.41 -44.60
CA LYS A 4 38.14 16.50 -43.74
C LYS A 4 37.24 15.26 -43.93
N ILE A 5 37.78 14.08 -43.65
CA ILE A 5 36.98 12.97 -43.11
C ILE A 5 36.94 13.20 -41.59
N PHE A 6 35.83 12.81 -40.94
CA PHE A 6 35.56 12.89 -39.49
C PHE A 6 34.97 14.20 -38.97
N LEU A 7 33.69 14.48 -39.28
CA LEU A 7 32.76 14.99 -38.27
C LEU A 7 31.33 14.98 -38.80
N ASN A 8 30.66 13.83 -38.78
CA ASN A 8 29.20 13.67 -38.62
C ASN A 8 28.79 12.20 -38.81
N PHE A 9 29.41 11.32 -38.02
CA PHE A 9 29.04 9.91 -37.86
C PHE A 9 28.54 9.66 -36.42
N ILE A 10 27.68 10.53 -35.89
CA ILE A 10 27.02 10.30 -34.59
C ILE A 10 25.58 10.81 -34.68
N ILE A 11 24.79 10.27 -35.60
CA ILE A 11 23.34 10.27 -35.44
C ILE A 11 22.91 8.82 -35.66
N ILE A 12 22.11 8.33 -34.71
CA ILE A 12 21.45 7.03 -34.68
C ILE A 12 22.26 5.90 -34.01
N PHE A 13 22.58 6.08 -32.73
CA PHE A 13 22.29 5.00 -31.78
C PHE A 13 20.77 5.05 -31.55
N PHE A 14 19.99 4.36 -32.38
CA PHE A 14 18.71 3.83 -31.89
C PHE A 14 19.12 2.89 -30.78
N ILE A 15 18.95 3.37 -29.54
CA ILE A 15 18.91 2.53 -28.36
C ILE A 15 17.72 1.62 -28.62
N THR A 16 17.97 0.50 -29.28
CA THR A 16 17.13 -0.68 -29.17
C THR A 16 17.19 -1.00 -27.69
N SER A 17 16.26 -0.43 -26.93
CA SER A 17 15.83 -1.01 -25.67
C SER A 17 15.52 -2.45 -26.03
N CYS A 18 16.47 -3.33 -25.75
CA CYS A 18 16.16 -4.73 -25.64
C CYS A 18 15.05 -4.78 -24.60
N ASN A 19 13.80 -4.83 -25.07
CA ASN A 19 12.73 -5.48 -24.34
C ASN A 19 13.18 -6.93 -24.25
N VAL A 20 14.12 -7.20 -23.34
CA VAL A 20 14.31 -8.53 -22.82
C VAL A 20 12.94 -8.88 -22.32
N SER A 21 12.25 -9.77 -23.04
CA SER A 21 11.01 -10.35 -22.59
C SER A 21 11.38 -11.10 -21.32
N VAL A 22 11.30 -10.43 -20.18
CA VAL A 22 11.50 -11.06 -18.91
C VAL A 22 10.47 -12.18 -18.84
N PRO A 23 10.89 -13.42 -18.55
CA PRO A 23 9.96 -14.53 -18.48
C PRO A 23 8.82 -14.14 -17.53
N LYS A 24 7.59 -14.14 -18.07
CA LYS A 24 6.35 -13.79 -17.35
C LYS A 24 6.07 -14.68 -16.12
N SER A 25 6.94 -15.64 -15.81
CA SER A 25 6.95 -16.44 -14.59
C SER A 25 7.67 -15.80 -13.40
N ASN A 26 8.44 -14.72 -13.58
CA ASN A 26 9.24 -14.12 -12.49
C ASN A 26 8.48 -13.06 -11.66
N TYR A 27 7.31 -12.59 -12.10
CA TYR A 27 6.60 -11.49 -11.42
C TYR A 27 6.28 -11.82 -9.97
N TYR A 28 5.88 -13.06 -9.68
CA TYR A 28 5.50 -13.45 -8.32
C TYR A 28 6.70 -13.39 -7.39
N ARG A 29 7.86 -13.90 -7.82
CA ARG A 29 9.09 -13.89 -7.03
C ARG A 29 9.59 -12.47 -6.79
N GLU A 30 9.69 -11.65 -7.83
CA GLU A 30 10.17 -10.27 -7.68
C GLU A 30 9.16 -9.39 -6.92
N GLY A 31 7.86 -9.58 -7.17
CA GLY A 31 6.77 -8.94 -6.45
C GLY A 31 6.78 -9.29 -4.96
N LEU A 32 6.95 -10.56 -4.60
CA LEU A 32 7.03 -11.00 -3.21
C LEU A 32 8.29 -10.46 -2.52
N LYS A 33 9.44 -10.50 -3.21
CA LYS A 33 10.71 -9.94 -2.72
C LYS A 33 10.59 -8.44 -2.46
N PHE A 34 9.96 -7.70 -3.38
CA PHE A 34 9.65 -6.30 -3.19
C PHE A 34 8.72 -6.08 -2.00
N THR A 35 7.61 -6.82 -1.94
CA THR A 35 6.58 -6.70 -0.89
C THR A 35 7.21 -6.87 0.48
N LEU A 36 8.02 -7.91 0.68
CA LEU A 36 8.74 -8.14 1.92
C LEU A 36 9.72 -7.02 2.28
N LYS A 37 10.46 -6.50 1.29
CA LYS A 37 11.40 -5.39 1.51
C LYS A 37 10.66 -4.13 1.93
N THR A 38 9.60 -3.77 1.20
CA THR A 38 8.76 -2.61 1.47
C THR A 38 8.07 -2.73 2.83
N ALA A 39 7.52 -3.90 3.13
CA ALA A 39 6.82 -4.16 4.38
C ALA A 39 7.74 -3.97 5.60
N ARG A 40 8.97 -4.50 5.54
CA ARG A 40 9.98 -4.34 6.59
C ARG A 40 10.48 -2.91 6.75
N GLN A 41 10.58 -2.16 5.64
CA GLN A 41 10.94 -0.74 5.70
C GLN A 41 9.86 0.05 6.43
N ILE A 42 8.59 -0.13 6.03
CA ILE A 42 7.44 0.51 6.68
C ILE A 42 7.34 0.14 8.16
N GLU A 43 7.55 -1.14 8.49
CA GLU A 43 7.55 -1.65 9.86
C GLU A 43 8.51 -0.85 10.75
N LYS A 44 9.75 -0.72 10.29
CA LYS A 44 10.82 -0.02 10.99
C LYS A 44 10.55 1.48 11.12
N ASP A 45 10.13 2.13 10.03
CA ASP A 45 9.98 3.59 9.97
C ASP A 45 8.77 4.09 10.78
N ASN A 46 7.81 3.21 11.07
CA ASN A 46 6.54 3.57 11.70
C ASN A 46 6.28 2.87 13.05
N ASN A 47 7.23 2.08 13.54
CA ASN A 47 7.08 1.28 14.77
C ASN A 47 5.81 0.40 14.72
N LEU A 48 5.71 -0.40 13.66
CA LEU A 48 4.65 -1.37 13.44
C LEU A 48 5.19 -2.79 13.58
N GLU A 49 4.31 -3.78 13.52
CA GLU A 49 4.66 -5.20 13.34
C GLU A 49 3.93 -5.71 12.10
N LEU A 50 4.64 -6.28 11.13
CA LEU A 50 4.01 -6.91 9.96
C LEU A 50 3.25 -8.17 10.39
N VAL A 51 1.95 -8.23 10.09
CA VAL A 51 1.09 -9.37 10.41
C VAL A 51 0.88 -10.25 9.18
N SER A 52 0.57 -9.65 8.04
CA SER A 52 0.44 -10.36 6.77
C SER A 52 0.74 -9.44 5.59
N TYR A 53 1.02 -10.05 4.45
CA TYR A 53 1.27 -9.36 3.19
C TYR A 53 0.93 -10.30 2.04
N GLY A 54 0.68 -9.74 0.85
CA GLY A 54 0.37 -10.52 -0.33
C GLY A 54 0.44 -9.72 -1.61
N ILE A 55 0.35 -10.46 -2.72
CA ILE A 55 0.16 -9.94 -4.07
C ILE A 55 -0.91 -10.80 -4.76
N ASN A 56 -1.73 -10.20 -5.59
CA ASN A 56 -2.79 -10.88 -6.34
C ASN A 56 -3.77 -11.67 -5.44
N ASN A 57 -4.20 -11.08 -4.33
CA ASN A 57 -4.99 -11.75 -3.28
C ASN A 57 -6.43 -12.09 -3.68
N ASN A 58 -6.87 -11.65 -4.85
CA ASN A 58 -8.16 -12.00 -5.43
C ASN A 58 -8.18 -13.43 -5.98
N GLY A 59 -8.11 -14.46 -5.10
CA GLY A 59 -8.70 -15.81 -5.23
C GLY A 59 -8.45 -16.67 -6.49
N PHE A 60 -7.75 -16.16 -7.49
CA PHE A 60 -7.47 -16.81 -8.77
C PHE A 60 -5.99 -17.17 -8.83
N GLY A 61 -5.43 -17.64 -7.71
CA GLY A 61 -4.00 -17.90 -7.48
C GLY A 61 -3.31 -18.80 -8.50
N ASP A 62 -4.07 -19.44 -9.40
CA ASP A 62 -3.58 -20.26 -10.51
C ASP A 62 -4.21 -19.91 -11.87
N SER A 63 -4.89 -18.76 -12.03
CA SER A 63 -5.40 -18.39 -13.35
C SER A 63 -4.23 -18.07 -14.28
N PRO A 64 -3.98 -18.88 -15.33
CA PRO A 64 -2.88 -18.68 -16.26
C PRO A 64 -2.99 -17.38 -17.08
N ASN A 65 -4.04 -16.59 -16.84
CA ASN A 65 -4.28 -15.29 -17.47
C ASN A 65 -3.58 -14.13 -16.76
N TRP A 66 -3.11 -14.31 -15.51
CA TRP A 66 -2.54 -13.22 -14.71
C TRP A 66 -1.02 -13.17 -14.91
N ASN A 67 -0.60 -12.35 -15.89
CA ASN A 67 0.80 -12.19 -16.30
C ASN A 67 1.49 -10.99 -15.62
N GLY A 68 1.13 -10.68 -14.38
CA GLY A 68 1.70 -9.56 -13.64
C GLY A 68 1.06 -9.36 -12.26
N ILE A 69 1.54 -8.34 -11.57
CA ILE A 69 1.08 -7.89 -10.27
C ILE A 69 -0.07 -6.90 -10.50
N HIS A 70 -1.24 -7.24 -9.98
CA HIS A 70 -2.44 -6.43 -10.01
C HIS A 70 -2.61 -5.66 -8.72
N ASP A 71 -2.47 -6.35 -7.58
CA ASP A 71 -2.71 -5.80 -6.25
C ASP A 71 -1.59 -6.12 -5.27
N PHE A 72 -1.49 -5.28 -4.24
CA PHE A 72 -0.67 -5.52 -3.06
C PHE A 72 -1.55 -5.45 -1.82
N THR A 73 -1.27 -6.31 -0.86
CA THR A 73 -1.88 -6.22 0.47
C THR A 73 -0.81 -6.15 1.54
N PHE A 74 -1.01 -5.28 2.52
CA PHE A 74 -0.20 -5.18 3.73
C PHE A 74 -1.09 -5.07 4.96
N PHE A 75 -0.81 -5.86 5.98
CA PHE A 75 -1.52 -5.79 7.24
C PHE A 75 -0.54 -5.68 8.40
N TYR A 76 -0.74 -4.68 9.23
CA TYR A 76 0.15 -4.33 10.33
C TYR A 76 -0.56 -4.40 11.67
N ARG A 77 0.24 -4.51 12.73
CA ARG A 77 -0.18 -4.27 14.11
C ARG A 77 0.60 -3.09 14.67
N LYS A 78 -0.08 -2.25 15.45
CA LYS A 78 0.54 -1.19 16.24
C LYS A 78 0.23 -1.40 17.72
N ILE A 79 1.27 -1.38 18.55
CA ILE A 79 1.14 -1.47 20.02
C ILE A 79 0.95 -0.07 20.60
N GLU A 80 -0.20 0.52 20.27
CA GLU A 80 -0.62 1.87 20.67
C GLU A 80 -2.12 1.99 20.41
N LEU A 81 -2.86 2.59 21.33
CA LEU A 81 -4.28 2.88 21.13
C LEU A 81 -4.42 4.25 20.49
N LEU A 82 -5.14 4.32 19.37
CA LEU A 82 -5.34 5.55 18.63
C LEU A 82 -6.84 5.90 18.57
N ASN A 83 -7.15 7.19 18.62
CA ASN A 83 -8.46 7.68 18.19
C ASN A 83 -8.53 7.73 16.65
N ILE A 84 -9.72 8.04 16.11
CA ILE A 84 -9.93 8.07 14.67
C ILE A 84 -9.02 9.05 13.92
N ASN A 85 -8.77 10.23 14.48
CA ASN A 85 -7.95 11.26 13.82
C ASN A 85 -6.49 10.81 13.75
N GLU A 86 -5.98 10.17 14.80
CA GLU A 86 -4.63 9.59 14.83
C GLU A 86 -4.51 8.37 13.91
N ALA A 87 -5.48 7.47 13.93
CA ALA A 87 -5.53 6.30 13.05
C ALA A 87 -5.60 6.71 11.57
N ARG A 88 -6.39 7.75 11.24
CA ARG A 88 -6.46 8.35 9.90
C ARG A 88 -5.11 8.88 9.45
N LYS A 89 -4.46 9.72 10.27
CA LYS A 89 -3.13 10.27 9.96
C LYS A 89 -2.11 9.18 9.70
N LEU A 90 -2.10 8.13 10.53
CA LEU A 90 -1.21 7.00 10.35
C LEU A 90 -1.51 6.25 9.04
N LEU A 91 -2.77 5.86 8.81
CA LEU A 91 -3.15 5.08 7.63
C LEU A 91 -2.79 5.82 6.33
N ILE A 92 -3.11 7.11 6.23
CA ILE A 92 -2.78 7.92 5.05
C ILE A 92 -1.27 8.01 4.85
N LYS A 93 -0.50 8.23 5.92
CA LYS A 93 0.97 8.21 5.84
C LYS A 93 1.48 6.88 5.27
N LEU A 94 0.96 5.75 5.74
CA LEU A 94 1.38 4.43 5.26
C LEU A 94 0.98 4.19 3.79
N VAL A 95 -0.21 4.64 3.39
CA VAL A 95 -0.65 4.57 2.00
C VAL A 95 0.28 5.39 1.11
N ASP A 96 0.62 6.62 1.48
CA ASP A 96 1.51 7.49 0.71
C ASP A 96 2.93 6.92 0.61
N GLU A 97 3.47 6.38 1.71
CA GLU A 97 4.77 5.71 1.71
C GLU A 97 4.77 4.46 0.83
N THR A 98 3.72 3.64 0.91
CA THR A 98 3.59 2.41 0.12
C THR A 98 3.45 2.71 -1.37
N MET A 99 2.56 3.63 -1.74
CA MET A 99 2.33 4.04 -3.12
C MET A 99 3.59 4.61 -3.77
N ARG A 100 4.35 5.40 -3.02
CA ARG A 100 5.65 5.93 -3.45
C ARG A 100 6.67 4.81 -3.65
N ASN A 101 6.80 3.91 -2.67
CA ASN A 101 7.71 2.77 -2.75
C ASN A 101 7.39 1.88 -3.96
N ILE A 102 6.12 1.71 -4.34
CA ILE A 102 5.72 0.95 -5.53
C ILE A 102 6.09 1.70 -6.80
N ASN A 103 5.65 2.96 -6.92
CA ASN A 103 5.75 3.71 -8.18
C ASN A 103 7.16 4.19 -8.54
N GLU A 104 8.01 4.38 -7.53
CA GLU A 104 9.42 4.78 -7.72
C GLU A 104 10.36 3.58 -7.87
N ASN A 105 9.88 2.35 -7.63
CA ASN A 105 10.72 1.16 -7.71
C ASN A 105 10.80 0.60 -9.14
N GLY A 106 11.93 0.86 -9.80
CA GLY A 106 12.22 0.35 -11.14
C GLY A 106 12.31 -1.18 -11.25
N SER A 107 12.56 -1.92 -10.16
CA SER A 107 12.70 -3.38 -10.21
C SER A 107 11.38 -4.13 -10.31
N ILE A 108 10.27 -3.51 -9.91
CA ILE A 108 8.93 -4.14 -10.04
C ILE A 108 8.10 -3.58 -11.18
N LYS A 109 8.50 -2.43 -11.76
CA LYS A 109 7.74 -1.69 -12.76
C LYS A 109 7.30 -2.56 -13.95
N GLU A 110 8.19 -3.41 -14.46
CA GLU A 110 7.88 -4.30 -15.59
C GLU A 110 6.90 -5.43 -15.27
N TYR A 111 6.69 -5.70 -13.98
CA TYR A 111 5.79 -6.74 -13.50
C TYR A 111 4.41 -6.21 -13.14
N LEU A 112 4.22 -4.90 -13.04
CA LEU A 112 2.92 -4.30 -12.77
C LEU A 112 2.04 -4.37 -14.02
N VAL A 113 0.78 -4.81 -13.86
CA VAL A 113 -0.18 -4.80 -14.97
C VAL A 113 -0.57 -3.39 -15.37
N GLU A 114 -0.56 -2.47 -14.41
CA GLU A 114 -0.81 -1.06 -14.63
C GLU A 114 0.29 -0.20 -14.01
N TYR A 115 0.81 0.74 -14.80
CA TYR A 115 1.79 1.74 -14.35
C TYR A 115 1.37 3.15 -14.81
N PRO A 116 1.34 4.16 -13.91
CA PRO A 116 1.62 4.06 -12.48
C PRO A 116 0.61 3.17 -11.75
N PHE A 117 1.08 2.50 -10.71
CA PHE A 117 0.24 1.73 -9.81
C PHE A 117 -0.79 2.64 -9.15
N LYS A 118 -2.02 2.15 -9.06
CA LYS A 118 -3.17 2.90 -8.54
C LYS A 118 -3.57 2.42 -7.15
N ILE A 119 -4.07 3.36 -6.36
CA ILE A 119 -4.53 3.13 -5.00
C ILE A 119 -5.72 2.15 -4.90
N GLU A 120 -6.54 2.01 -5.95
CA GLU A 120 -7.63 1.03 -5.99
C GLU A 120 -7.15 -0.43 -5.91
N ASN A 121 -5.87 -0.65 -6.20
CA ASN A 121 -5.21 -1.95 -6.14
C ASN A 121 -4.40 -2.16 -4.85
N LEU A 122 -4.43 -1.21 -3.90
CA LEU A 122 -3.76 -1.31 -2.62
C LEU A 122 -4.75 -1.64 -1.51
N ASP A 123 -4.50 -2.75 -0.84
CA ASP A 123 -5.12 -3.07 0.45
C ASP A 123 -4.12 -2.84 1.58
N LEU A 124 -4.47 -1.99 2.54
CA LEU A 124 -3.59 -1.69 3.67
C LEU A 124 -4.40 -1.60 4.95
N GLY A 125 -4.10 -2.43 5.94
CA GLY A 125 -4.80 -2.42 7.22
C GLY A 125 -3.87 -2.37 8.42
N ILE A 126 -4.40 -1.88 9.54
CA ILE A 126 -3.72 -1.75 10.82
C ILE A 126 -4.68 -2.23 11.91
N VAL A 127 -4.20 -3.13 12.78
CA VAL A 127 -4.85 -3.44 14.06
C VAL A 127 -4.11 -2.76 15.19
N PHE A 128 -4.86 -2.14 16.09
CA PHE A 128 -4.33 -1.47 17.27
C PHE A 128 -4.50 -2.36 18.49
N LYS A 129 -3.47 -2.45 19.33
CA LYS A 129 -3.47 -3.23 20.58
C LYS A 129 -2.84 -2.41 21.70
N ASP A 130 -3.27 -2.67 22.92
CA ASP A 130 -2.65 -2.06 24.09
C ASP A 130 -1.22 -2.60 24.33
N LYS A 131 -0.54 -2.05 25.34
CA LYS A 131 0.80 -2.50 25.76
C LYS A 131 0.89 -3.99 26.11
N ASN A 132 -0.24 -4.63 26.44
CA ASN A 132 -0.33 -6.06 26.74
C ASN A 132 -0.74 -6.89 25.52
N ARG A 133 -0.76 -6.28 24.32
CA ARG A 133 -1.18 -6.87 23.04
C ARG A 133 -2.66 -7.29 23.01
N LYS A 134 -3.49 -6.71 23.88
CA LYS A 134 -4.93 -6.98 23.97
C LYS A 134 -5.74 -5.97 23.17
N THR A 135 -6.89 -6.42 22.69
CA THR A 135 -7.95 -5.55 22.18
C THR A 135 -8.52 -4.73 23.34
N VAL A 136 -8.86 -3.48 23.09
CA VAL A 136 -9.46 -2.56 24.06
C VAL A 136 -10.82 -2.11 23.54
N PHE A 137 -11.78 -2.03 24.44
CA PHE A 137 -13.14 -1.61 24.17
C PHE A 137 -13.30 -0.09 24.33
N GLY A 138 -14.39 0.44 23.78
CA GLY A 138 -14.79 1.83 23.91
C GLY A 138 -14.45 2.66 22.67
N LYS A 139 -13.94 3.88 22.90
CA LYS A 139 -13.77 4.91 21.85
C LYS A 139 -12.49 4.78 21.00
N ASN A 140 -11.60 3.86 21.33
CA ASN A 140 -10.36 3.67 20.58
C ASN A 140 -10.62 2.81 19.34
N ILE A 141 -9.92 3.12 18.24
CA ILE A 141 -9.99 2.34 17.02
C ILE A 141 -9.37 0.96 17.29
N GLU A 142 -10.11 -0.10 17.01
CA GLU A 142 -9.62 -1.47 17.03
C GLU A 142 -8.79 -1.75 15.78
N SER A 143 -9.30 -1.32 14.63
CA SER A 143 -8.62 -1.44 13.34
C SER A 143 -9.06 -0.36 12.37
N CYS A 144 -8.17 -0.05 11.42
CA CYS A 144 -8.53 0.71 10.24
C CYS A 144 -7.90 0.07 9.00
N GLY A 145 -8.50 0.30 7.83
CA GLY A 145 -7.94 -0.19 6.59
C GLY A 145 -8.47 0.52 5.36
N LEU A 146 -7.63 0.54 4.33
CA LEU A 146 -7.94 0.96 2.98
C LEU A 146 -8.25 -0.29 2.14
N ASN A 147 -9.38 -0.27 1.44
CA ASN A 147 -9.70 -1.20 0.36
C ASN A 147 -10.47 -0.44 -0.72
N ASN A 148 -10.06 -0.57 -1.98
CA ASN A 148 -10.73 0.04 -3.13
C ASN A 148 -11.10 1.53 -2.90
N ARG A 149 -10.11 2.35 -2.50
CA ARG A 149 -10.25 3.81 -2.24
C ARG A 149 -11.17 4.19 -1.08
N LYS A 150 -11.64 3.22 -0.30
CA LYS A 150 -12.49 3.43 0.86
C LYS A 150 -11.71 3.10 2.12
N ILE A 151 -11.84 3.94 3.14
CA ILE A 151 -11.28 3.69 4.46
C ILE A 151 -12.41 3.26 5.38
N SER A 152 -12.20 2.15 6.09
CA SER A 152 -13.06 1.70 7.18
C SER A 152 -12.32 1.77 8.51
N TYR A 153 -13.02 2.20 9.55
CA TYR A 153 -12.56 2.22 10.94
C TYR A 153 -13.51 1.38 11.78
N THR A 154 -12.98 0.54 12.65
CA THR A 154 -13.78 -0.32 13.53
C THR A 154 -13.49 0.01 14.98
N ILE A 155 -14.55 0.04 15.79
CA ILE A 155 -14.46 0.06 17.26
C ILE A 155 -15.20 -1.14 17.84
N ILE A 156 -14.78 -1.59 19.03
CA ILE A 156 -15.56 -2.53 19.82
C ILE A 156 -16.15 -1.77 21.02
N PRO A 157 -17.48 -1.63 21.12
CA PRO A 157 -18.11 -0.90 22.22
C PRO A 157 -17.82 -1.51 23.60
N ASP A 158 -17.88 -0.69 24.67
CA ASP A 158 -17.63 -1.12 26.06
C ASP A 158 -18.59 -2.21 26.58
N ASP A 159 -19.77 -2.31 25.99
CA ASP A 159 -20.77 -3.33 26.33
C ASP A 159 -20.56 -4.67 25.61
N ASP A 160 -19.43 -4.83 24.91
CA ASP A 160 -19.09 -6.00 24.08
C ASP A 160 -20.19 -6.34 23.06
N SER A 161 -20.98 -5.33 22.66
CA SER A 161 -21.94 -5.47 21.58
C SER A 161 -21.24 -5.55 20.22
N LEU A 162 -22.03 -5.73 19.15
CA LEU A 162 -21.51 -5.84 17.79
C LEU A 162 -20.57 -4.68 17.45
N MET A 163 -19.46 -5.03 16.77
CA MET A 163 -18.50 -4.07 16.23
C MET A 163 -19.22 -2.97 15.44
N LEU A 164 -18.79 -1.72 15.65
CA LEU A 164 -19.30 -0.57 14.91
C LEU A 164 -18.24 -0.08 13.95
N THR A 165 -18.68 0.34 12.78
CA THR A 165 -17.82 0.80 11.68
C THR A 165 -18.17 2.24 11.31
N TYR A 166 -17.15 3.01 10.96
CA TYR A 166 -17.29 4.26 10.24
C TYR A 166 -16.47 4.16 8.95
N GLU A 167 -17.01 4.74 7.88
CA GLU A 167 -16.37 4.68 6.57
C GLU A 167 -16.34 6.05 5.91
N GLU A 168 -15.27 6.31 5.16
CA GLU A 168 -15.10 7.52 4.36
C GLU A 168 -14.29 7.22 3.10
N SER A 169 -14.30 8.13 2.13
CA SER A 169 -13.40 8.01 0.99
C SER A 169 -11.96 8.33 1.40
N TYR A 170 -10.99 7.74 0.72
CA TYR A 170 -9.59 8.10 0.91
C TYR A 170 -9.34 9.59 0.62
N GLU A 171 -10.02 10.16 -0.37
CA GLU A 171 -9.91 11.59 -0.72
C GLU A 171 -10.34 12.50 0.43
N ASP A 172 -11.51 12.23 1.03
CA ASP A 172 -12.04 13.01 2.15
C ASP A 172 -11.10 12.91 3.35
N ALA A 173 -10.60 11.69 3.63
CA ALA A 173 -9.64 11.47 4.71
C ALA A 173 -8.34 12.26 4.49
N VAL A 174 -7.83 12.33 3.26
CA VAL A 174 -6.66 13.13 2.89
C VAL A 174 -6.93 14.62 3.09
N GLU A 175 -8.11 15.11 2.70
CA GLU A 175 -8.48 16.51 2.92
C GLU A 175 -8.57 16.86 4.41
N ILE A 176 -9.19 15.99 5.21
CA ILE A 176 -9.27 16.10 6.67
C ILE A 176 -7.86 16.20 7.28
N VAL A 177 -6.95 15.31 6.89
CA VAL A 177 -5.57 15.31 7.44
C VAL A 177 -4.78 16.54 6.99
N LYS A 178 -4.87 16.95 5.72
CA LYS A 178 -4.18 18.14 5.21
C LYS A 178 -4.64 19.42 5.90
N ASN A 179 -5.94 19.53 6.15
CA ASN A 179 -6.54 20.71 6.77
C ASN A 179 -6.56 20.63 8.31
N ASN A 180 -6.00 19.56 8.91
CA ASN A 180 -6.01 19.30 10.35
C ASN A 180 -7.42 19.41 10.99
N ILE A 181 -8.44 18.90 10.28
CA ILE A 181 -9.81 18.91 10.77
C ILE A 181 -9.96 17.77 11.79
N GLU A 182 -10.48 18.09 12.97
CA GLU A 182 -10.85 17.08 13.96
C GLU A 182 -12.29 16.62 13.70
N THR A 183 -12.48 15.31 13.60
CA THR A 183 -13.79 14.69 13.41
C THR A 183 -14.13 13.78 14.60
N ASP A 184 -15.40 13.74 14.98
CA ASP A 184 -15.97 12.75 15.89
C ASP A 184 -17.17 12.08 15.19
N PRO A 185 -16.90 11.14 14.26
CA PRO A 185 -17.96 10.56 13.44
C PRO A 185 -18.79 9.55 14.23
N VAL A 186 -20.03 9.39 13.79
CA VAL A 186 -20.97 8.42 14.35
C VAL A 186 -20.69 7.05 13.74
N PHE A 187 -20.25 6.11 14.58
CA PHE A 187 -20.07 4.71 14.17
C PHE A 187 -21.42 4.00 14.11
N THR A 188 -21.60 3.17 13.08
CA THR A 188 -22.84 2.42 12.84
C THR A 188 -22.57 0.93 12.73
N ARG A 189 -23.63 0.12 12.86
CA ARG A 189 -23.56 -1.31 12.56
C ARG A 189 -23.57 -1.55 11.05
#